data_AF-A0AAJ7R9A9-F1
#
_entry.id   AF-A0AAJ7R9A9-F1
#
_cell.length_a   1.000
_cell.length_b   1.000
_cell.length_c   1.000
_cell.angle_alpha   90.00
_cell.angle_beta   90.00
_cell.angle_gamma   90.00
#
_symmetry.space_group_name_H-M   'P 1'
#
loop_
_entity.id
_entity.type
_entity.pdbx_description
1 polymer ?
#
loop_
_entity_poly.entity_id
_entity_poly.type
_entity_poly.pdbx_seq_one_letter_code
_entity_poly.pdbx_strand_id
1 'polypeptide(L)'
;MENSNTFGICTLANHVFELLTGTINVNATVIKINSENLSVNGELCFLTNLQAWKNFFTIEASIYSKCTSILEYLLHSRGQTFQRGTNEEIAETVFRELVAASAIWHLRIEKCTLQKERVCVFLNRSHAISTAITMFVSNNVDIFKNQYSDKSFSLKVETDKESDLTNVRLCLIRDVAENLMKLQGCKISETSNNKYIITSKSQSKTEDSYNRYVCGVVKNSEANAKEIKLTWELYLKEKKIKLSESFKQKCSTINEEINSVDDINSCLAQAEIVFELLAVKPSRTVFIKSNTSSDRSVSNTKGVSFIFYNLARISAIWKKYITMQAAGRYPKLTDINNVDFSSLNQEEEWELVYNFIIGYPDMIRSCIRYEPDFELYPQTLCHFLGRLCQKFSAYYRRIRVLTEGGNHQVPAMTARLYLLKALDDILLGALKVLHIRSVPSGFYM
;
A
#
# COMPACT_ATOMS: atom_id res chain seq x y z
N MET A 1 -1.96 25.53 3.82
CA MET A 1 -1.72 25.38 2.37
C MET A 1 -0.82 24.17 2.21
N GLU A 2 -1.42 22.99 2.09
CA GLU A 2 -0.69 21.73 1.89
C GLU A 2 -0.55 21.51 0.39
N ASN A 3 0.69 21.44 -0.09
CA ASN A 3 1.00 21.29 -1.51
C ASN A 3 0.34 20.04 -2.10
N SER A 4 -0.55 20.25 -3.06
CA SER A 4 -1.25 19.26 -3.90
C SER A 4 -0.33 18.46 -4.85
N ASN A 5 0.98 18.43 -4.59
CA ASN A 5 1.99 17.86 -5.50
C ASN A 5 2.34 16.40 -5.18
N THR A 6 1.49 15.70 -4.42
CA THR A 6 1.72 14.30 -4.07
C THR A 6 1.29 13.37 -5.21
N PHE A 7 2.19 12.51 -5.69
CA PHE A 7 1.84 11.45 -6.64
C PHE A 7 0.90 10.42 -5.99
N GLY A 8 -0.26 10.17 -6.59
CA GLY A 8 -1.23 9.21 -6.06
C GLY A 8 -2.61 9.31 -6.73
N ILE A 9 -3.42 8.26 -6.56
CA ILE A 9 -4.76 8.20 -7.15
C ILE A 9 -5.76 9.08 -6.39
N CYS A 10 -5.55 9.26 -5.08
CA CYS A 10 -6.33 10.21 -4.29
C CYS A 10 -6.10 11.66 -4.76
N THR A 11 -4.87 12.02 -5.13
CA THR A 11 -4.57 13.35 -5.69
C THR A 11 -5.30 13.57 -7.01
N LEU A 12 -5.31 12.56 -7.89
CA LEU A 12 -6.08 12.64 -9.14
C LEU A 12 -7.58 12.82 -8.86
N ALA A 13 -8.14 12.06 -7.91
CA ALA A 13 -9.54 12.22 -7.53
C ALA A 13 -9.83 13.64 -7.03
N ASN A 14 -8.92 14.23 -6.23
CA ASN A 14 -9.05 15.61 -5.79
C ASN A 14 -8.97 16.61 -6.96
N HIS A 15 -8.06 16.42 -7.93
CA HIS A 15 -8.01 17.28 -9.12
C HIS A 15 -9.29 17.20 -9.97
N VAL A 16 -9.85 16.00 -10.14
CA VAL A 16 -11.13 15.82 -10.84
C VAL A 16 -12.26 16.50 -10.06
N PHE A 17 -12.28 16.35 -8.74
CA PHE A 17 -13.25 17.02 -7.88
C PHE A 17 -13.16 18.55 -7.98
N GLU A 18 -11.95 19.10 -7.89
CA GLU A 18 -11.68 20.53 -7.99
C GLU A 18 -12.09 21.07 -9.35
N LEU A 19 -11.76 20.36 -10.43
CA LEU A 19 -12.16 20.76 -11.77
C LEU A 19 -13.69 20.82 -11.91
N LEU A 20 -14.41 19.82 -11.39
CA LEU A 20 -15.87 19.73 -11.50
C LEU A 20 -16.62 20.75 -10.63
N THR A 21 -16.07 21.08 -9.46
CA THR A 21 -16.79 21.87 -8.44
C THR A 21 -16.27 23.30 -8.29
N GLY A 22 -15.04 23.57 -8.73
CA GLY A 22 -14.32 24.81 -8.43
C GLY A 22 -13.85 24.93 -6.98
N THR A 23 -13.97 23.86 -6.18
CA THR A 23 -13.64 23.87 -4.75
C THR A 23 -12.61 22.81 -4.40
N ILE A 24 -11.74 23.14 -3.45
CA ILE A 24 -10.75 22.20 -2.92
C ILE A 24 -11.41 21.43 -1.78
N ASN A 25 -11.65 20.14 -1.97
CA ASN A 25 -12.06 19.23 -0.90
C ASN A 25 -11.12 18.01 -0.87
N VAL A 26 -10.32 17.93 0.20
CA VAL A 26 -9.39 16.83 0.41
C VAL A 26 -10.21 15.68 1.02
N ASN A 27 -10.49 14.64 0.20
CA ASN A 27 -11.27 13.42 0.54
C ASN A 27 -12.76 13.42 0.15
N ALA A 28 -13.10 13.92 -1.03
CA ALA A 28 -14.45 13.77 -1.55
C ALA A 28 -14.77 12.31 -1.92
N THR A 29 -15.44 11.58 -1.01
CA THR A 29 -15.88 10.19 -1.22
C THR A 29 -16.90 10.01 -2.36
N VAL A 30 -17.39 11.12 -2.93
CA VAL A 30 -18.26 11.16 -4.11
C VAL A 30 -17.57 10.61 -5.36
N ILE A 31 -16.24 10.71 -5.44
CA ILE A 31 -15.44 10.08 -6.49
C ILE A 31 -14.92 8.75 -5.95
N LYS A 32 -15.46 7.67 -6.52
CA LYS A 32 -15.04 6.30 -6.18
C LYS A 32 -13.78 5.93 -6.95
N ILE A 33 -12.76 5.50 -6.22
CA ILE A 33 -11.55 4.89 -6.76
C ILE A 33 -11.79 3.38 -6.90
N ASN A 34 -11.65 2.85 -8.11
CA ASN A 34 -11.77 1.41 -8.37
C ASN A 34 -10.40 0.74 -8.24
N SER A 35 -10.37 -0.53 -7.81
CA SER A 35 -9.14 -1.35 -7.72
C SER A 35 -9.17 -2.60 -8.61
N GLU A 36 -10.31 -2.91 -9.22
CA GLU A 36 -10.56 -4.14 -9.97
C GLU A 36 -11.48 -3.87 -11.16
N ASN A 37 -11.41 -4.73 -12.19
CA ASN A 37 -12.17 -4.59 -13.44
C ASN A 37 -11.97 -3.19 -14.08
N LEU A 38 -10.73 -2.72 -14.08
CA LEU A 38 -10.37 -1.35 -14.47
C LEU A 38 -10.65 -1.08 -15.95
N SER A 39 -10.55 -2.10 -16.80
CA SER A 39 -10.92 -2.01 -18.23
C SER A 39 -12.40 -1.69 -18.45
N VAL A 40 -13.29 -2.03 -17.51
CA VAL A 40 -14.74 -1.81 -17.61
C VAL A 40 -15.16 -0.56 -16.82
N ASN A 41 -14.64 -0.41 -15.61
CA ASN A 41 -15.11 0.63 -14.67
C ASN A 41 -14.28 1.90 -14.68
N GLY A 42 -13.13 1.91 -15.36
CA GLY A 42 -12.11 2.96 -15.23
C GLY A 42 -11.47 2.94 -13.85
N GLU A 43 -10.42 3.75 -13.68
CA GLU A 43 -9.73 3.92 -12.41
C GLU A 43 -10.54 4.78 -11.42
N LEU A 44 -11.26 5.79 -11.92
CA LEU A 44 -12.20 6.58 -11.12
C LEU A 44 -13.61 6.47 -11.67
N CYS A 45 -14.61 6.59 -10.80
CA CYS A 45 -15.99 6.76 -11.23
C CYS A 45 -16.81 7.64 -10.28
N PHE A 46 -17.80 8.34 -10.82
CA PHE A 46 -18.70 9.18 -10.05
C PHE A 46 -20.08 9.28 -10.71
N LEU A 47 -21.08 9.66 -9.93
CA LEU A 47 -22.44 9.86 -10.43
C LEU A 47 -22.59 11.26 -11.01
N THR A 48 -23.33 11.37 -12.11
CA THR A 48 -23.66 12.65 -12.75
C THR A 48 -24.69 13.44 -11.95
N ASN A 49 -25.64 12.78 -11.29
CA ASN A 49 -26.71 13.43 -10.55
C ASN A 49 -26.16 14.39 -9.48
N LEU A 50 -26.48 15.69 -9.62
CA LEU A 50 -25.98 16.76 -8.77
C LEU A 50 -26.37 16.57 -7.29
N GLN A 51 -27.48 15.87 -7.02
CA GLN A 51 -27.92 15.58 -5.66
C GLN A 51 -26.93 14.71 -4.88
N ALA A 52 -26.15 13.87 -5.56
CA ALA A 52 -25.09 13.08 -4.93
C ALA A 52 -23.93 13.96 -4.43
N TRP A 53 -23.82 15.20 -4.91
CA TRP A 53 -22.70 16.10 -4.64
C TRP A 53 -22.99 17.19 -3.61
N LYS A 54 -24.26 17.39 -3.24
CA LYS A 54 -24.73 18.50 -2.39
C LYS A 54 -24.02 18.64 -1.03
N ASN A 55 -23.49 17.54 -0.50
CA ASN A 55 -22.81 17.51 0.81
C ASN A 55 -21.31 17.80 0.70
N PHE A 56 -20.77 17.94 -0.52
CA PHE A 56 -19.33 18.03 -0.74
C PHE A 56 -18.86 19.43 -1.12
N PHE A 57 -19.75 20.30 -1.61
CA PHE A 57 -19.46 21.70 -1.91
C PHE A 57 -20.74 22.55 -1.87
N THR A 58 -20.58 23.87 -1.76
CA THR A 58 -21.71 24.80 -1.74
C THR A 58 -22.13 25.11 -3.18
N ILE A 59 -23.38 24.85 -3.51
CA ILE A 59 -23.95 25.16 -4.83
C ILE A 59 -24.76 26.44 -4.71
N GLU A 60 -24.48 27.44 -5.56
CA GLU A 60 -25.28 28.66 -5.60
C GLU A 60 -26.74 28.34 -5.96
N ALA A 61 -27.70 28.88 -5.21
CA ALA A 61 -29.13 28.58 -5.38
C ALA A 61 -29.65 28.95 -6.79
N SER A 62 -29.06 29.99 -7.40
CA SER A 62 -29.33 30.44 -8.77
C SER A 62 -28.93 29.41 -9.85
N ILE A 63 -27.93 28.57 -9.55
CA ILE A 63 -27.39 27.53 -10.44
C ILE A 63 -28.05 26.18 -10.13
N TYR A 64 -28.28 25.87 -8.84
CA TYR A 64 -28.88 24.61 -8.40
C TYR A 64 -30.27 24.37 -9.00
N SER A 65 -31.06 25.43 -9.18
CA SER A 65 -32.38 25.35 -9.83
C SER A 65 -32.33 25.09 -11.35
N LYS A 66 -31.16 25.23 -11.97
CA LYS A 66 -30.95 25.13 -13.42
C LYS A 66 -30.15 23.90 -13.85
N CYS A 67 -29.46 23.24 -12.92
CA CYS A 67 -28.62 22.08 -13.21
C CYS A 67 -29.18 20.83 -12.53
N THR A 68 -29.25 19.74 -13.28
CA THR A 68 -29.62 18.40 -12.78
C THR A 68 -28.39 17.51 -12.60
N SER A 69 -27.29 17.82 -13.31
CA SER A 69 -26.03 17.09 -13.22
C SER A 69 -24.82 17.95 -12.83
N ILE A 70 -23.79 17.30 -12.29
CA ILE A 70 -22.49 17.92 -12.01
C ILE A 70 -21.77 18.38 -13.29
N LEU A 71 -22.06 17.74 -14.42
CA LEU A 71 -21.51 18.10 -15.72
C LEU A 71 -22.10 19.43 -16.21
N GLU A 72 -23.43 19.60 -16.09
CA GLU A 72 -24.11 20.88 -16.35
C GLU A 72 -23.62 21.98 -15.41
N TYR A 73 -23.45 21.67 -14.13
CA TYR A 73 -22.92 22.61 -13.14
C TYR A 73 -21.54 23.16 -13.54
N LEU A 74 -20.63 22.30 -14.00
CA LEU A 74 -19.32 22.74 -14.46
C LEU A 74 -19.42 23.73 -15.62
N LEU A 75 -20.22 23.43 -16.64
CA LEU A 75 -20.36 24.30 -17.81
C LEU A 75 -21.02 25.64 -17.43
N HIS A 76 -22.06 25.60 -16.59
CA HIS A 76 -22.74 26.79 -16.10
C HIS A 76 -21.84 27.68 -15.24
N SER A 77 -21.05 27.10 -14.34
CA SER A 77 -20.10 27.85 -13.50
C SER A 77 -18.99 28.54 -14.30
N ARG A 78 -18.71 28.05 -15.52
CA ARG A 78 -17.78 28.67 -16.48
C ARG A 78 -18.44 29.67 -17.43
N GLY A 79 -19.70 30.01 -17.22
CA GLY A 79 -20.44 30.97 -18.04
C GLY A 79 -20.78 30.45 -19.44
N GLN A 80 -20.68 29.15 -19.69
CA GLN A 80 -21.12 28.56 -20.96
C GLN A 80 -22.65 28.40 -20.94
N THR A 81 -23.36 29.18 -21.76
CA THR A 81 -24.80 29.05 -21.95
C THR A 81 -25.10 28.00 -23.01
N PHE A 82 -25.51 26.80 -22.60
CA PHE A 82 -25.97 25.77 -23.53
C PHE A 82 -27.45 25.96 -23.88
N GLN A 83 -27.75 26.12 -25.16
CA GLN A 83 -29.09 25.93 -25.69
C GLN A 83 -29.36 24.42 -25.78
N ARG A 84 -29.96 23.81 -24.75
CA ARG A 84 -30.48 22.41 -24.75
C ARG A 84 -29.66 21.41 -25.59
N GLY A 85 -28.38 21.25 -25.30
CA GLY A 85 -27.63 20.10 -25.82
C GLY A 85 -28.15 18.81 -25.21
N THR A 86 -27.97 17.67 -25.87
CA THR A 86 -28.30 16.38 -25.24
C THR A 86 -27.32 16.08 -24.09
N ASN A 87 -27.71 15.18 -23.17
CA ASN A 87 -26.84 14.78 -22.07
C ASN A 87 -25.48 14.24 -22.56
N GLU A 88 -25.45 13.62 -23.73
CA GLU A 88 -24.25 13.10 -24.38
C GLU A 88 -23.32 14.23 -24.86
N GLU A 89 -23.87 15.30 -25.43
CA GLU A 89 -23.08 16.46 -25.91
C GLU A 89 -22.45 17.24 -24.74
N ILE A 90 -23.21 17.40 -23.66
CA ILE A 90 -22.74 17.98 -22.40
C ILE A 90 -21.59 17.13 -21.84
N ALA A 91 -21.80 15.80 -21.78
CA ALA A 91 -20.78 14.88 -21.28
C ALA A 91 -19.50 14.92 -22.13
N GLU A 92 -19.62 14.87 -23.46
CA GLU A 92 -18.46 14.90 -24.36
C GLU A 92 -17.65 16.20 -24.20
N THR A 93 -18.34 17.34 -24.02
CA THR A 93 -17.69 18.63 -23.78
C THR A 93 -16.89 18.61 -22.47
N VAL A 94 -17.50 18.16 -21.37
CA VAL A 94 -16.82 18.04 -20.07
C VAL A 94 -15.69 17.01 -20.10
N PHE A 95 -15.86 15.91 -20.83
CA PHE A 95 -14.83 14.87 -20.96
C PHE A 95 -13.58 15.39 -21.67
N ARG A 96 -13.75 16.21 -22.72
CA ARG A 96 -12.61 16.88 -23.37
C ARG A 96 -11.91 17.86 -22.41
N GLU A 97 -12.66 18.61 -21.61
CA GLU A 97 -12.08 19.50 -20.60
C GLU A 97 -11.29 18.73 -19.53
N LEU A 98 -11.81 17.59 -19.05
CA LEU A 98 -11.12 16.72 -18.10
C LEU A 98 -9.80 16.18 -18.67
N VAL A 99 -9.83 15.66 -19.91
CA VAL A 99 -8.63 15.14 -20.59
C VAL A 99 -7.61 16.27 -20.79
N ALA A 100 -8.04 17.44 -21.28
CA ALA A 100 -7.18 18.59 -21.50
C ALA A 100 -6.55 19.10 -20.20
N ALA A 101 -7.34 19.25 -19.14
CA ALA A 101 -6.85 19.68 -17.83
C ALA A 101 -5.82 18.69 -17.26
N SER A 102 -6.01 17.40 -17.52
CA SER A 102 -5.13 16.35 -17.01
C SER A 102 -3.74 16.32 -17.64
N ALA A 103 -3.50 17.03 -18.75
CA ALA A 103 -2.22 17.01 -19.46
C ALA A 103 -1.02 17.44 -18.59
N ILE A 104 -1.25 18.31 -17.61
CA ILE A 104 -0.24 18.80 -16.67
C ILE A 104 -0.20 18.01 -15.35
N TRP A 105 -1.09 17.05 -15.14
CA TRP A 105 -1.10 16.21 -13.95
C TRP A 105 -0.12 15.04 -14.10
N HIS A 106 0.35 14.51 -12.96
CA HIS A 106 1.18 13.30 -12.97
C HIS A 106 0.46 12.06 -13.50
N LEU A 107 -0.84 11.95 -13.23
CA LEU A 107 -1.70 10.90 -13.78
C LEU A 107 -2.64 11.53 -14.80
N ARG A 108 -2.40 11.24 -16.07
CA ARG A 108 -3.18 11.78 -17.19
C ARG A 108 -4.41 10.93 -17.43
N ILE A 109 -5.52 11.60 -17.77
CA ILE A 109 -6.74 10.96 -18.21
C ILE A 109 -6.61 10.71 -19.72
N GLU A 110 -6.83 9.47 -20.15
CA GLU A 110 -6.91 9.09 -21.56
C GLU A 110 -8.29 9.43 -22.13
N LYS A 111 -9.34 9.02 -21.40
CA LYS A 111 -10.73 9.20 -21.81
C LYS A 111 -11.67 9.08 -20.63
N CYS A 112 -12.89 9.58 -20.82
CA CYS A 112 -14.02 9.31 -19.93
C CYS A 112 -15.13 8.61 -20.74
N THR A 113 -15.98 7.83 -20.07
CA THR A 113 -17.20 7.28 -20.68
C THR A 113 -18.39 7.49 -19.76
N LEU A 114 -19.57 7.70 -20.35
CA LEU A 114 -20.83 7.77 -19.63
C LEU A 114 -21.55 6.42 -19.71
N GLN A 115 -21.70 5.75 -18.57
CA GLN A 115 -22.41 4.49 -18.44
C GLN A 115 -23.70 4.73 -17.64
N LYS A 116 -24.80 5.03 -18.34
CA LYS A 116 -26.05 5.53 -17.74
C LYS A 116 -25.78 6.85 -16.99
N GLU A 117 -25.96 6.88 -15.67
CA GLU A 117 -25.70 8.06 -14.85
C GLU A 117 -24.27 8.10 -14.29
N ARG A 118 -23.42 7.11 -14.58
CA ARG A 118 -22.08 6.99 -14.01
C ARG A 118 -21.02 7.40 -15.03
N VAL A 119 -20.18 8.37 -14.67
CA VAL A 119 -18.95 8.68 -15.41
C VAL A 119 -17.85 7.73 -14.95
N CYS A 120 -17.16 7.11 -15.91
CA CYS A 120 -15.98 6.28 -15.70
C CYS A 120 -14.78 6.97 -16.35
N VAL A 121 -13.72 7.22 -15.58
CA VAL A 121 -12.48 7.89 -16.00
C VAL A 121 -11.39 6.86 -16.18
N PHE A 122 -10.74 6.87 -17.34
CA PHE A 122 -9.69 5.93 -17.73
C PHE A 122 -8.37 6.68 -17.87
N LEU A 123 -7.32 6.17 -17.23
CA LEU A 123 -5.99 6.77 -17.29
C LEU A 123 -5.26 6.43 -18.58
N ASN A 124 -4.36 7.32 -18.99
CA ASN A 124 -3.32 6.97 -19.95
C ASN A 124 -2.35 6.02 -19.25
N ARG A 125 -2.61 4.72 -19.38
CA ARG A 125 -1.87 3.67 -18.67
C ARG A 125 -0.39 3.67 -19.03
N SER A 126 -0.04 3.85 -20.31
CA SER A 126 1.36 3.87 -20.74
C SER A 126 2.15 5.00 -20.06
N HIS A 127 1.58 6.21 -20.04
CA HIS A 127 2.16 7.35 -19.34
C HIS A 127 2.22 7.13 -17.82
N ALA A 128 1.14 6.61 -17.22
CA ALA A 128 1.08 6.34 -15.79
C ALA A 128 2.09 5.29 -15.34
N ILE A 129 2.28 4.21 -16.12
CA ILE A 129 3.27 3.17 -15.86
C ILE A 129 4.69 3.75 -15.91
N SER A 130 5.02 4.46 -17.00
CA SER A 130 6.33 5.08 -17.15
C SER A 130 6.62 6.05 -16.01
N THR A 131 5.68 6.94 -15.71
CA THR A 131 5.82 7.92 -14.62
C THR A 131 5.99 7.23 -13.27
N ALA A 132 5.13 6.26 -12.92
CA ALA A 132 5.15 5.59 -11.63
C ALA A 132 6.46 4.83 -11.39
N ILE A 133 6.88 4.00 -12.35
CA ILE A 133 8.08 3.17 -12.21
C ILE A 133 9.33 4.04 -12.20
N THR A 134 9.44 5.02 -13.11
CA THR A 134 10.59 5.94 -13.15
C THR A 134 10.72 6.74 -11.87
N MET A 135 9.60 7.28 -11.36
CA MET A 135 9.60 7.97 -10.07
C MET A 135 10.10 7.04 -8.97
N PHE A 136 9.50 5.86 -8.82
CA PHE A 136 9.80 4.94 -7.72
C PHE A 136 11.28 4.52 -7.69
N VAL A 137 11.83 4.14 -8.83
CA VAL A 137 13.20 3.63 -8.92
C VAL A 137 14.23 4.76 -8.84
N SER A 138 13.94 5.95 -9.37
CA SER A 138 14.91 7.07 -9.36
C SER A 138 15.02 7.76 -8.00
N ASN A 139 13.91 7.86 -7.27
CA ASN A 139 13.83 8.61 -6.01
C ASN A 139 13.76 7.72 -4.76
N ASN A 140 13.79 6.39 -4.92
CA ASN A 140 13.53 5.42 -3.83
C ASN A 140 12.19 5.70 -3.10
N VAL A 141 12.00 5.06 -1.94
CA VAL A 141 10.87 5.27 -1.01
C VAL A 141 10.75 6.72 -0.50
N ASP A 142 11.74 7.60 -0.77
CA ASP A 142 11.74 8.99 -0.33
C ASP A 142 10.67 9.86 -1.03
N ILE A 143 10.03 9.39 -2.10
CA ILE A 143 8.84 10.04 -2.70
C ILE A 143 7.70 10.15 -1.69
N PHE A 144 7.64 9.25 -0.72
CA PHE A 144 6.57 9.21 0.28
C PHE A 144 6.87 10.06 1.51
N LYS A 145 8.09 10.60 1.63
CA LYS A 145 8.36 11.62 2.62
C LYS A 145 7.58 12.86 2.21
N ASN A 146 6.45 13.06 2.89
CA ASN A 146 5.76 14.33 2.81
C ASN A 146 6.79 15.38 3.27
N GLN A 147 7.22 16.24 2.34
CA GLN A 147 8.52 16.89 2.48
C GLN A 147 8.59 17.81 3.71
N TYR A 148 7.46 18.26 4.25
CA TYR A 148 7.42 19.08 5.46
C TYR A 148 6.14 18.83 6.25
N SER A 149 6.27 18.22 7.43
CA SER A 149 5.27 18.31 8.50
C SER A 149 5.98 18.91 9.72
N ASP A 150 5.49 20.06 10.19
CA ASP A 150 6.01 20.68 11.42
C ASP A 150 5.48 20.00 12.69
N LYS A 151 4.68 18.93 12.53
CA LYS A 151 4.10 18.20 13.66
C LYS A 151 5.17 17.33 14.32
N SER A 152 5.31 17.51 15.63
CA SER A 152 6.09 16.61 16.48
C SER A 152 5.17 15.71 17.30
N PHE A 153 5.64 14.53 17.68
CA PHE A 153 4.91 13.57 18.54
C PHE A 153 5.84 12.93 19.57
N SER A 154 5.30 12.60 20.75
CA SER A 154 5.95 11.78 21.77
C SER A 154 5.11 10.52 21.98
N LEU A 155 5.70 9.34 21.76
CA LEU A 155 5.03 8.05 21.95
C LEU A 155 5.71 7.27 23.08
N LYS A 156 4.94 6.86 24.09
CA LYS A 156 5.40 5.98 25.18
C LYS A 156 4.58 4.70 25.22
N VAL A 157 5.12 3.67 25.88
CA VAL A 157 4.39 2.42 26.17
C VAL A 157 4.19 2.32 27.68
N GLU A 158 2.95 2.08 28.11
CA GLU A 158 2.66 1.63 29.48
C GLU A 158 2.76 0.10 29.50
N THR A 159 3.72 -0.45 30.25
CA THR A 159 3.90 -1.90 30.31
C THR A 159 2.77 -2.59 31.04
N ASP A 160 2.36 -3.71 30.46
CA ASP A 160 1.50 -4.72 31.05
C ASP A 160 2.32 -5.59 32.01
N LYS A 161 1.88 -5.69 33.27
CA LYS A 161 2.64 -6.41 34.31
C LYS A 161 2.50 -7.92 34.23
N GLU A 162 1.54 -8.43 33.47
CA GLU A 162 1.15 -9.84 33.49
C GLU A 162 1.55 -10.58 32.21
N SER A 163 1.68 -9.87 31.08
CA SER A 163 1.80 -10.50 29.76
C SER A 163 2.95 -9.91 28.96
N ASP A 164 3.98 -10.72 28.77
CA ASP A 164 5.13 -10.37 27.95
C ASP A 164 4.75 -10.18 26.48
N LEU A 165 3.95 -11.09 25.88
CA LEU A 165 3.51 -10.93 24.50
C LEU A 165 2.58 -9.73 24.28
N THR A 166 1.82 -9.32 25.29
CA THR A 166 1.09 -8.04 25.24
C THR A 166 2.07 -6.87 25.20
N ASN A 167 3.14 -6.88 26.01
CA ASN A 167 4.19 -5.85 25.95
C ASN A 167 4.88 -5.78 24.60
N VAL A 168 5.23 -6.93 24.02
CA VAL A 168 5.80 -6.99 22.66
C VAL A 168 4.87 -6.31 21.66
N ARG A 169 3.57 -6.63 21.70
CA ARG A 169 2.58 -6.02 20.81
C ARG A 169 2.49 -4.49 21.00
N LEU A 170 2.50 -4.00 22.24
CA LEU A 170 2.46 -2.56 22.52
C LEU A 170 3.70 -1.84 21.95
N CYS A 171 4.89 -2.42 22.13
CA CYS A 171 6.13 -1.90 21.56
C CYS A 171 6.08 -1.89 20.03
N LEU A 172 5.65 -2.98 19.39
CA LEU A 172 5.51 -3.04 17.93
C LEU A 172 4.55 -1.96 17.40
N ILE A 173 3.42 -1.73 18.07
CA ILE A 173 2.46 -0.69 17.67
C ILE A 173 3.09 0.70 17.78
N ARG A 174 3.85 0.99 18.85
CA ARG A 174 4.62 2.24 18.99
C ARG A 174 5.60 2.39 17.84
N ASP A 175 6.39 1.37 17.60
CA ASP A 175 7.49 1.41 16.65
C ASP A 175 6.96 1.60 15.22
N VAL A 176 5.86 0.92 14.86
CA VAL A 176 5.20 1.11 13.55
C VAL A 176 4.60 2.51 13.43
N ALA A 177 3.99 3.03 14.49
CA ALA A 177 3.46 4.39 14.50
C ALA A 177 4.57 5.42 14.25
N GLU A 178 5.73 5.28 14.91
CA GLU A 178 6.88 6.15 14.67
C GLU A 178 7.37 6.08 13.22
N ASN A 179 7.47 4.87 12.65
CA ASN A 179 7.90 4.71 11.27
C ASN A 179 6.93 5.40 10.30
N LEU A 180 5.63 5.22 10.48
CA LEU A 180 4.60 5.86 9.66
C LEU A 180 4.62 7.38 9.82
N MET A 181 4.79 7.89 11.05
CA MET A 181 4.93 9.33 11.30
C MET A 181 6.17 9.92 10.63
N LYS A 182 7.33 9.26 10.75
CA LYS A 182 8.59 9.67 10.10
C LYS A 182 8.44 9.70 8.57
N LEU A 183 7.72 8.73 8.00
CA LEU A 183 7.38 8.72 6.58
C LEU A 183 6.46 9.88 6.19
N GLN A 184 5.55 10.33 7.07
CA GLN A 184 4.73 11.51 6.82
C GLN A 184 5.44 12.85 7.13
N GLY A 185 6.76 12.82 7.38
CA GLY A 185 7.56 14.01 7.66
C GLY A 185 7.46 14.52 9.10
N CYS A 186 6.75 13.82 9.99
CA CYS A 186 6.61 14.22 11.39
C CYS A 186 7.88 13.92 12.20
N LYS A 187 8.14 14.73 13.23
CA LYS A 187 9.27 14.54 14.15
C LYS A 187 8.86 13.74 15.38
N ILE A 188 9.70 12.80 15.82
CA ILE A 188 9.51 12.10 17.09
C ILE A 188 10.42 12.75 18.13
N SER A 189 9.83 13.29 19.20
CA SER A 189 10.56 13.96 20.29
C SER A 189 9.77 13.89 21.61
N GLU A 190 10.49 13.68 22.72
CA GLU A 190 9.90 13.60 24.06
C GLU A 190 9.30 14.92 24.53
N THR A 191 9.79 16.05 24.01
CA THR A 191 9.32 17.40 24.39
C THR A 191 8.10 17.86 23.58
N SER A 192 7.57 17.02 22.70
CA SER A 192 6.40 17.36 21.87
C SER A 192 5.14 17.63 22.69
N ASN A 193 4.26 18.50 22.20
CA ASN A 193 2.92 18.71 22.75
C ASN A 193 1.94 17.56 22.41
N ASN A 194 2.12 16.88 21.27
CA ASN A 194 1.27 15.73 20.90
C ASN A 194 1.81 14.46 21.56
N LYS A 195 1.36 14.19 22.78
CA LYS A 195 1.86 13.09 23.62
C LYS A 195 0.86 11.94 23.67
N TYR A 196 1.28 10.73 23.30
CA TYR A 196 0.45 9.52 23.35
C TYR A 196 1.12 8.40 24.13
N ILE A 197 0.33 7.71 24.95
CA ILE A 197 0.74 6.51 25.67
C ILE A 197 -0.04 5.30 25.18
N ILE A 198 0.69 4.31 24.67
CA ILE A 198 0.16 3.06 24.14
C ILE A 198 0.06 2.06 25.28
N THR A 199 -1.15 1.56 25.53
CA THR A 199 -1.44 0.73 26.72
C THR A 199 -2.53 -0.30 26.44
N SER A 200 -2.55 -1.39 27.20
CA SER A 200 -3.66 -2.36 27.21
C SER A 200 -4.80 -1.96 28.15
N LYS A 201 -4.59 -0.98 29.04
CA LYS A 201 -5.54 -0.60 30.09
C LYS A 201 -6.47 0.49 29.62
N SER A 202 -7.76 0.33 29.85
CA SER A 202 -8.76 1.39 29.59
C SER A 202 -8.78 2.47 30.68
N GLN A 203 -8.41 2.11 31.91
CA GLN A 203 -8.42 3.00 33.07
C GLN A 203 -7.11 2.83 33.86
N SER A 204 -6.28 3.86 33.90
CA SER A 204 -5.13 3.98 34.82
C SER A 204 -4.85 5.46 35.10
N LYS A 205 -4.19 5.79 36.23
CA LYS A 205 -3.66 7.14 36.45
C LYS A 205 -2.54 7.37 35.42
N THR A 206 -2.89 7.98 34.29
CA THR A 206 -1.90 8.41 33.29
C THR A 206 -1.15 9.62 33.81
N GLU A 207 0.10 9.81 33.38
CA GLU A 207 0.76 11.11 33.48
C GLU A 207 -0.21 12.15 32.85
N ASP A 208 -0.57 13.20 33.58
CA ASP A 208 -1.68 14.13 33.24
C ASP A 208 -1.55 14.79 31.85
N SER A 209 -0.41 14.66 31.17
CA SER A 209 -0.15 15.23 29.84
C SER A 209 -0.26 14.26 28.65
N TYR A 210 -0.48 12.95 28.85
CA TYR A 210 -0.48 11.96 27.76
C TYR A 210 -1.89 11.51 27.36
N ASN A 211 -2.21 11.61 26.07
CA ASN A 211 -3.40 11.01 25.49
C ASN A 211 -3.25 9.49 25.42
N ARG A 212 -4.31 8.75 25.74
CA ARG A 212 -4.27 7.29 25.78
C ARG A 212 -4.62 6.67 24.42
N TYR A 213 -3.79 5.72 23.98
CA TYR A 213 -4.12 4.84 22.85
C TYR A 213 -4.26 3.40 23.36
N VAL A 214 -5.51 2.91 23.43
CA VAL A 214 -5.81 1.60 24.01
C VAL A 214 -5.70 0.49 22.95
N CYS A 215 -4.85 -0.49 23.23
CA CYS A 215 -4.63 -1.67 22.42
C CYS A 215 -5.28 -2.90 23.05
N GLY A 216 -5.74 -3.83 22.22
CA GLY A 216 -6.18 -5.14 22.68
C GLY A 216 -5.00 -5.97 23.19
N VAL A 217 -5.28 -6.83 24.17
CA VAL A 217 -4.27 -7.76 24.72
C VAL A 217 -3.96 -8.90 23.74
N VAL A 218 -2.91 -9.67 24.02
CA VAL A 218 -2.68 -10.96 23.39
C VAL A 218 -3.35 -12.05 24.23
N LYS A 219 -4.15 -12.90 23.59
CA LYS A 219 -4.87 -14.01 24.20
C LYS A 219 -4.39 -15.36 23.69
N ASN A 220 -4.41 -16.33 24.58
CA ASN A 220 -4.30 -17.73 24.22
C ASN A 220 -5.63 -18.21 23.61
N SER A 221 -5.57 -18.82 22.42
CA SER A 221 -6.76 -19.29 21.72
C SER A 221 -7.49 -20.43 22.44
N GLU A 222 -6.76 -21.29 23.14
CA GLU A 222 -7.32 -22.47 23.83
C GLU A 222 -7.99 -22.04 25.15
N ALA A 223 -7.31 -21.23 25.94
CA ALA A 223 -7.85 -20.74 27.22
C ALA A 223 -8.86 -19.58 27.06
N ASN A 224 -8.90 -18.93 25.88
CA ASN A 224 -9.64 -17.68 25.61
C ASN A 224 -9.37 -16.57 26.65
N ALA A 225 -8.22 -16.65 27.31
CA ALA A 225 -7.76 -15.75 28.34
C ALA A 225 -6.49 -15.04 27.88
N LYS A 226 -6.13 -13.96 28.58
CA LYS A 226 -4.87 -13.23 28.33
C LYS A 226 -3.69 -14.20 28.45
N GLU A 227 -2.78 -14.15 27.49
CA GLU A 227 -1.58 -15.00 27.52
C GLU A 227 -0.58 -14.42 28.51
N ILE A 228 -0.31 -15.16 29.59
CA ILE A 228 0.57 -14.74 30.69
C ILE A 228 1.75 -15.69 30.91
N LYS A 229 1.75 -16.86 30.26
CA LYS A 229 2.77 -17.91 30.46
C LYS A 229 3.81 -17.88 29.36
N LEU A 230 3.38 -17.69 28.12
CA LEU A 230 4.25 -17.71 26.96
C LEU A 230 5.01 -16.37 26.83
N THR A 231 6.34 -16.41 26.92
CA THR A 231 7.21 -15.24 26.68
C THR A 231 7.57 -15.12 25.21
N TRP A 232 8.13 -13.98 24.82
CA TRP A 232 8.71 -13.74 23.51
C TRP A 232 9.77 -14.78 23.17
N GLU A 233 10.73 -15.05 24.06
CA GLU A 233 11.81 -16.00 23.75
C GLU A 233 11.28 -17.41 23.57
N LEU A 234 10.31 -17.82 24.40
CA LEU A 234 9.66 -19.12 24.28
C LEU A 234 8.88 -19.22 22.97
N TYR A 235 8.08 -18.21 22.64
CA TYR A 235 7.28 -18.24 21.40
C TYR A 235 8.17 -18.22 20.16
N LEU A 236 9.24 -17.44 20.16
CA LEU A 236 10.24 -17.42 19.10
C LEU A 236 10.91 -18.78 18.93
N LYS A 237 11.28 -19.43 20.04
CA LYS A 237 11.86 -20.78 20.02
C LYS A 237 10.88 -21.81 19.44
N GLU A 238 9.61 -21.77 19.83
CA GLU A 238 8.58 -22.66 19.29
C GLU A 238 8.39 -22.49 17.78
N LYS A 239 8.34 -21.24 17.30
CA LYS A 239 8.23 -20.94 15.87
C LYS A 239 9.46 -21.40 15.08
N LYS A 240 10.67 -21.20 15.62
CA LYS A 240 11.93 -21.69 15.03
C LYS A 240 11.94 -23.21 14.85
N ILE A 241 11.52 -23.95 15.87
CA ILE A 241 11.45 -25.43 15.82
C ILE A 241 10.49 -25.86 14.70
N LYS A 242 9.29 -25.27 14.66
CA LYS A 242 8.28 -25.57 13.64
C LYS A 242 8.76 -25.27 12.20
N LEU A 243 9.44 -24.15 12.00
CA LEU A 243 10.03 -23.81 10.69
C LEU A 243 11.13 -24.81 10.29
N SER A 244 11.98 -25.20 11.24
CA SER A 244 13.05 -26.18 11.01
C SER A 244 12.50 -27.55 10.61
N GLU A 245 11.42 -28.00 11.26
CA GLU A 245 10.73 -29.24 10.90
C GLU A 245 10.12 -29.18 9.50
N SER A 246 9.46 -28.06 9.16
CA SER A 246 8.90 -27.86 7.81
C SER A 246 9.98 -27.82 6.73
N PHE A 247 11.15 -27.25 7.03
CA PHE A 247 12.28 -27.19 6.11
C PHE A 247 12.87 -28.59 5.86
N LYS A 248 13.11 -29.37 6.92
CA LYS A 248 13.60 -30.77 6.82
C LYS A 248 12.70 -31.66 5.97
N GLN A 249 11.38 -31.46 6.02
CA GLN A 249 10.42 -32.22 5.22
C GLN A 249 10.48 -31.87 3.72
N LYS A 250 10.90 -30.65 3.36
CA LYS A 250 10.95 -30.17 1.97
C LYS A 250 12.32 -30.35 1.32
N CYS A 251 13.39 -30.30 2.10
CA CYS A 251 14.77 -30.38 1.62
C CYS A 251 15.44 -31.66 2.11
N SER A 252 15.20 -32.77 1.42
CA SER A 252 15.93 -34.04 1.63
C SER A 252 17.32 -34.05 0.98
N THR A 253 17.81 -32.93 0.41
CA THR A 253 19.02 -32.93 -0.45
C THR A 253 19.75 -31.58 -0.50
N ILE A 254 19.88 -30.84 0.61
CA ILE A 254 20.68 -29.60 0.62
C ILE A 254 21.72 -29.66 1.75
N ASN A 255 22.99 -29.82 1.37
CA ASN A 255 24.15 -29.55 2.21
C ASN A 255 24.47 -28.05 2.11
N GLU A 256 23.84 -27.23 2.95
CA GLU A 256 24.23 -25.83 3.14
C GLU A 256 24.61 -25.58 4.60
N GLU A 257 25.51 -24.62 4.80
CA GLU A 257 26.15 -24.31 6.08
C GLU A 257 25.13 -24.02 7.19
N ILE A 258 25.16 -24.85 8.24
CA ILE A 258 24.20 -24.92 9.36
C ILE A 258 23.95 -23.54 10.03
N ASN A 259 24.97 -22.67 10.06
CA ASN A 259 24.86 -21.36 10.72
C ASN A 259 23.97 -20.36 9.95
N SER A 260 23.97 -20.41 8.61
CA SER A 260 23.12 -19.51 7.80
C SER A 260 21.64 -19.87 7.93
N VAL A 261 21.33 -21.17 8.01
CA VAL A 261 19.95 -21.68 8.11
C VAL A 261 19.30 -21.31 9.45
N ASP A 262 20.04 -21.34 10.56
CA ASP A 262 19.49 -20.93 11.87
C ASP A 262 19.18 -19.43 11.91
N ASP A 263 20.06 -18.59 11.35
CA ASP A 263 19.83 -17.14 11.25
C ASP A 263 18.60 -16.80 10.39
N ILE A 264 18.41 -17.52 9.29
CA ILE A 264 17.23 -17.38 8.42
C ILE A 264 15.97 -17.81 9.16
N ASN A 265 15.98 -18.99 9.79
CA ASN A 265 14.84 -19.48 10.58
C ASN A 265 14.50 -18.52 11.72
N SER A 266 15.51 -17.89 12.33
CA SER A 266 15.34 -16.85 13.34
C SER A 266 14.63 -15.62 12.78
N CYS A 267 15.09 -15.10 11.63
CA CYS A 267 14.46 -13.96 10.98
C CYS A 267 13.01 -14.28 10.56
N LEU A 268 12.76 -15.46 9.99
CA LEU A 268 11.44 -15.90 9.56
C LEU A 268 10.49 -16.09 10.75
N ALA A 269 10.95 -16.73 11.84
CA ALA A 269 10.16 -16.92 13.05
C ALA A 269 9.77 -15.58 13.67
N GLN A 270 10.74 -14.66 13.82
CA GLN A 270 10.48 -13.32 14.34
C GLN A 270 9.46 -12.59 13.46
N ALA A 271 9.66 -12.60 12.15
CA ALA A 271 8.75 -11.97 11.20
C ALA A 271 7.33 -12.56 11.28
N GLU A 272 7.20 -13.88 11.47
CA GLU A 272 5.90 -14.53 11.57
C GLU A 272 5.14 -14.04 12.80
N ILE A 273 5.81 -13.96 13.95
CA ILE A 273 5.21 -13.44 15.20
C ILE A 273 4.84 -11.97 15.05
N VAL A 274 5.75 -11.13 14.53
CA VAL A 274 5.49 -9.70 14.33
C VAL A 274 4.29 -9.49 13.40
N PHE A 275 4.23 -10.23 12.29
CA PHE A 275 3.12 -10.16 11.35
C PHE A 275 1.81 -10.62 11.99
N GLU A 276 1.82 -11.70 12.77
CA GLU A 276 0.65 -12.20 13.51
C GLU A 276 0.10 -11.15 14.50
N LEU A 277 0.98 -10.44 15.22
CA LEU A 277 0.61 -9.41 16.20
C LEU A 277 0.10 -8.11 15.55
N LEU A 278 0.57 -7.77 14.35
CA LEU A 278 0.23 -6.53 13.63
C LEU A 278 -0.89 -6.69 12.60
N ALA A 279 -1.19 -7.90 12.14
CA ALA A 279 -2.26 -8.18 11.17
C ALA A 279 -3.68 -7.98 11.73
N VAL A 280 -3.83 -7.57 12.99
CA VAL A 280 -5.10 -7.27 13.65
C VAL A 280 -5.11 -5.82 14.10
N LYS A 281 -6.26 -5.14 13.92
CA LYS A 281 -6.45 -3.75 14.37
C LYS A 281 -5.95 -3.57 15.81
N PRO A 282 -5.12 -2.55 16.12
CA PRO A 282 -4.56 -2.33 17.45
C PRO A 282 -5.58 -2.41 18.57
N SER A 283 -6.77 -1.82 18.38
CA SER A 283 -7.86 -1.80 19.38
C SER A 283 -8.53 -3.15 19.63
N ARG A 284 -8.21 -4.19 18.84
CA ARG A 284 -8.78 -5.54 18.96
C ARG A 284 -7.76 -6.50 19.55
N THR A 285 -8.25 -7.48 20.31
CA THR A 285 -7.44 -8.58 20.86
C THR A 285 -6.84 -9.45 19.74
N VAL A 286 -5.58 -9.88 19.91
CA VAL A 286 -4.93 -10.89 19.05
C VAL A 286 -5.00 -12.23 19.74
N PHE A 287 -5.31 -13.28 18.98
CA PHE A 287 -5.33 -14.65 19.46
C PHE A 287 -4.13 -15.40 18.89
N ILE A 288 -3.29 -15.93 19.76
CA ILE A 288 -2.19 -16.81 19.37
C ILE A 288 -2.56 -18.26 19.71
N LYS A 289 -2.02 -19.21 18.96
CA LYS A 289 -2.17 -20.64 19.23
C LYS A 289 -0.85 -21.20 19.74
N SER A 290 -0.82 -21.63 21.00
CA SER A 290 0.20 -22.54 21.51
C SER A 290 -0.06 -23.92 20.89
N ASN A 291 0.96 -24.58 20.33
CA ASN A 291 0.77 -25.73 19.43
C ASN A 291 -0.01 -26.92 20.02
N THR A 292 -1.06 -27.40 19.34
CA THR A 292 -1.41 -28.85 19.29
C THR A 292 -2.15 -29.33 18.03
N SER A 293 -2.56 -28.48 17.07
CA SER A 293 -3.18 -28.98 15.84
C SER A 293 -2.67 -28.31 14.57
N SER A 294 -2.24 -29.15 13.64
CA SER A 294 -1.99 -28.83 12.26
C SER A 294 -3.30 -28.43 11.59
N ASP A 295 -3.72 -27.18 11.72
CA ASP A 295 -4.54 -26.61 10.67
C ASP A 295 -4.53 -25.09 10.59
N ARG A 296 -4.68 -24.66 9.34
CA ARG A 296 -4.56 -23.32 8.78
C ARG A 296 -5.10 -22.25 9.73
N SER A 297 -4.23 -21.35 10.16
CA SER A 297 -4.63 -20.12 10.85
C SER A 297 -5.72 -19.40 10.06
N VAL A 298 -6.76 -18.96 10.77
CA VAL A 298 -7.97 -18.26 10.28
C VAL A 298 -7.65 -16.80 9.89
N SER A 299 -6.52 -16.59 9.21
CA SER A 299 -6.31 -15.42 8.36
C SER A 299 -6.04 -15.96 6.97
N ASN A 300 -6.87 -15.58 6.01
CA ASN A 300 -6.91 -16.11 4.65
C ASN A 300 -5.70 -15.68 3.79
N THR A 301 -4.56 -15.39 4.42
CA THR A 301 -3.29 -15.02 3.79
C THR A 301 -2.25 -16.02 4.24
N LYS A 302 -1.44 -16.51 3.31
CA LYS A 302 -0.34 -17.46 3.51
C LYS A 302 0.83 -16.89 4.37
N GLY A 303 0.52 -15.97 5.29
CA GLY A 303 1.42 -15.33 6.25
C GLY A 303 2.53 -14.50 5.63
N VAL A 304 3.44 -14.04 6.49
CA VAL A 304 4.69 -13.38 6.08
C VAL A 304 5.59 -14.29 5.25
N SER A 305 5.50 -15.62 5.44
CA SER A 305 6.26 -16.60 4.68
C SER A 305 5.97 -16.52 3.18
N PHE A 306 4.72 -16.21 2.80
CA PHE A 306 4.37 -15.99 1.40
C PHE A 306 4.96 -14.69 0.85
N ILE A 307 5.13 -13.67 1.69
CA ILE A 307 5.81 -12.43 1.31
C ILE A 307 7.27 -12.72 1.02
N PHE A 308 7.97 -13.37 1.95
CA PHE A 308 9.37 -13.75 1.75
C PHE A 308 9.59 -14.68 0.56
N TYR A 309 8.66 -15.59 0.31
CA TYR A 309 8.73 -16.45 -0.87
C TYR A 309 8.58 -15.69 -2.20
N ASN A 310 7.85 -14.56 -2.23
CA ASN A 310 7.80 -13.74 -3.43
C ASN A 310 9.02 -12.81 -3.56
N LEU A 311 9.55 -12.28 -2.45
CA LEU A 311 10.86 -11.61 -2.43
C LEU A 311 11.98 -12.52 -2.95
N ALA A 312 11.95 -13.78 -2.54
CA ALA A 312 12.85 -14.84 -3.01
C ALA A 312 12.83 -15.00 -4.53
N ARG A 313 11.62 -15.08 -5.10
CA ARG A 313 11.42 -15.21 -6.54
C ARG A 313 11.95 -14.00 -7.30
N ILE A 314 11.66 -12.78 -6.84
CA ILE A 314 12.16 -11.57 -7.46
C ILE A 314 13.70 -11.55 -7.41
N SER A 315 14.29 -11.89 -6.26
CA SER A 315 15.74 -12.01 -6.08
C SER A 315 16.36 -13.04 -7.04
N ALA A 316 15.74 -14.22 -7.20
CA ALA A 316 16.22 -15.25 -8.11
C ALA A 316 16.18 -14.82 -9.58
N ILE A 317 15.14 -14.07 -9.99
CA ILE A 317 15.05 -13.47 -11.33
C ILE A 317 16.20 -12.50 -11.56
N TRP A 318 16.45 -11.59 -10.61
CA TRP A 318 17.58 -10.66 -10.69
C TRP A 318 18.93 -11.37 -10.76
N LYS A 319 19.13 -12.40 -9.93
CA LYS A 319 20.35 -13.21 -9.95
C LYS A 319 20.54 -13.87 -11.32
N LYS A 320 19.50 -14.50 -11.89
CA LYS A 320 19.56 -15.09 -13.23
C LYS A 320 19.90 -14.03 -14.28
N TYR A 321 19.28 -12.85 -14.22
CA TYR A 321 19.57 -11.76 -15.16
C TYR A 321 21.05 -11.34 -15.10
N ILE A 322 21.58 -11.09 -13.90
CA ILE A 322 22.97 -10.68 -13.69
C ILE A 322 23.94 -11.76 -14.20
N THR A 323 23.71 -13.03 -13.89
CA THR A 323 24.54 -14.14 -14.39
C THR A 323 24.52 -14.23 -15.92
N MET A 324 23.35 -14.08 -16.54
CA MET A 324 23.21 -14.13 -18.00
C MET A 324 23.81 -12.90 -18.68
N GLN A 325 23.72 -11.72 -18.06
CA GLN A 325 24.40 -10.51 -18.53
C GLN A 325 25.92 -10.66 -18.46
N ALA A 326 26.46 -11.17 -17.35
CA ALA A 326 27.90 -11.43 -17.20
C ALA A 326 28.41 -12.47 -18.22
N ALA A 327 27.58 -13.44 -18.60
CA ALA A 327 27.86 -14.40 -19.65
C ALA A 327 27.65 -13.87 -21.09
N GLY A 328 27.36 -12.56 -21.26
CA GLY A 328 27.15 -11.92 -22.56
C GLY A 328 25.85 -12.32 -23.27
N ARG A 329 24.93 -13.01 -22.58
CA ARG A 329 23.65 -13.49 -23.15
C ARG A 329 22.51 -12.48 -23.02
N TYR A 330 22.61 -11.55 -22.08
CA TYR A 330 21.69 -10.41 -21.96
C TYR A 330 22.43 -9.09 -22.09
N PRO A 331 21.80 -8.06 -22.69
CA PRO A 331 22.37 -6.74 -22.74
C PRO A 331 22.42 -6.10 -21.35
N LYS A 332 23.26 -5.07 -21.21
CA LYS A 332 23.23 -4.19 -20.05
C LYS A 332 21.85 -3.56 -19.90
N LEU A 333 21.37 -3.42 -18.67
CA LEU A 333 20.08 -2.80 -18.40
C LEU A 333 20.12 -1.35 -18.89
N THR A 334 19.16 -0.97 -19.74
CA THR A 334 19.00 0.40 -20.22
C THR A 334 18.72 1.32 -19.04
N ASP A 335 19.29 2.52 -19.02
CA ASP A 335 18.96 3.54 -18.02
C ASP A 335 17.46 3.79 -17.98
N ILE A 336 16.90 3.89 -16.78
CA ILE A 336 15.45 3.94 -16.57
C ILE A 336 14.77 5.10 -17.32
N ASN A 337 15.46 6.23 -17.49
CA ASN A 337 14.92 7.39 -18.19
C ASN A 337 14.77 7.15 -19.70
N ASN A 338 15.42 6.10 -20.23
CA ASN A 338 15.42 5.72 -21.64
C ASN A 338 14.64 4.41 -21.89
N VAL A 339 13.96 3.86 -20.87
CA VAL A 339 13.20 2.61 -21.02
C VAL A 339 11.84 2.91 -21.64
N ASP A 340 11.50 2.15 -22.68
CA ASP A 340 10.16 2.14 -23.25
C ASP A 340 9.23 1.19 -22.46
N PHE A 341 8.35 1.79 -21.66
CA PHE A 341 7.34 1.08 -20.89
C PHE A 341 6.06 0.74 -21.68
N SER A 342 5.95 1.11 -22.97
CA SER A 342 4.80 0.74 -23.82
C SER A 342 4.62 -0.78 -23.95
N SER A 343 5.70 -1.53 -23.70
CA SER A 343 5.73 -2.99 -23.67
C SER A 343 5.00 -3.62 -22.47
N LEU A 344 4.70 -2.85 -21.42
CA LEU A 344 3.88 -3.28 -20.29
C LEU A 344 2.39 -3.02 -20.59
N ASN A 345 1.79 -3.91 -21.36
CA ASN A 345 0.44 -3.74 -21.91
C ASN A 345 -0.57 -4.79 -21.43
N GLN A 346 -0.17 -5.69 -20.52
CA GLN A 346 -1.07 -6.69 -19.97
C GLN A 346 -1.89 -6.12 -18.81
N GLU A 347 -3.13 -6.59 -18.63
CA GLU A 347 -4.00 -6.13 -17.53
C GLU A 347 -3.38 -6.48 -16.17
N GLU A 348 -2.71 -7.62 -16.03
CA GLU A 348 -2.01 -7.99 -14.79
C GLU A 348 -0.81 -7.06 -14.48
N GLU A 349 -0.12 -6.56 -15.50
CA GLU A 349 0.95 -5.57 -15.33
C GLU A 349 0.38 -4.23 -14.87
N TRP A 350 -0.72 -3.79 -15.49
CA TRP A 350 -1.43 -2.60 -15.06
C TRP A 350 -1.97 -2.74 -13.64
N GLU A 351 -2.58 -3.87 -13.30
CA GLU A 351 -3.10 -4.13 -11.96
C GLU A 351 -2.00 -4.03 -10.89
N LEU A 352 -0.80 -4.53 -11.22
CA LEU A 352 0.35 -4.45 -10.33
C LEU A 352 0.81 -3.00 -10.13
N VAL A 353 0.97 -2.25 -11.21
CA VAL A 353 1.42 -0.85 -11.16
C VAL A 353 0.40 0.02 -10.45
N TYR A 354 -0.87 -0.05 -10.87
CA TYR A 354 -1.92 0.83 -10.38
C TYR A 354 -2.21 0.60 -8.91
N ASN A 355 -2.46 -0.65 -8.50
CA ASN A 355 -2.86 -0.92 -7.12
C ASN A 355 -1.70 -0.87 -6.14
N PHE A 356 -0.50 -1.26 -6.56
CA PHE A 356 0.61 -1.44 -5.62
C PHE A 356 1.73 -0.44 -5.78
N ILE A 357 1.98 0.16 -6.96
CA ILE A 357 3.00 1.22 -7.09
C ILE A 357 2.35 2.59 -6.91
N ILE A 358 1.34 2.91 -7.72
CA ILE A 358 0.59 4.17 -7.63
C ILE A 358 -0.20 4.23 -6.31
N GLY A 359 -0.79 3.12 -5.88
CA GLY A 359 -1.59 3.05 -4.65
C GLY A 359 -0.79 3.00 -3.34
N TYR A 360 0.51 2.73 -3.37
CA TYR A 360 1.34 2.63 -2.15
C TYR A 360 1.36 3.90 -1.29
N PRO A 361 1.58 5.12 -1.83
CA PRO A 361 1.55 6.35 -1.04
C PRO A 361 0.24 6.52 -0.26
N ASP A 362 -0.89 6.32 -0.95
CA ASP A 362 -2.22 6.49 -0.35
C ASP A 362 -2.48 5.41 0.70
N MET A 363 -2.01 4.18 0.47
CA MET A 363 -2.06 3.11 1.46
C MET A 363 -1.24 3.44 2.72
N ILE A 364 -0.01 3.94 2.59
CA ILE A 364 0.82 4.36 3.74
C ILE A 364 0.12 5.48 4.52
N ARG A 365 -0.47 6.46 3.82
CA ARG A 365 -1.24 7.55 4.45
C ARG A 365 -2.45 7.01 5.20
N SER A 366 -3.12 5.99 4.68
CA SER A 366 -4.28 5.37 5.34
C SER A 366 -3.92 4.58 6.60
N CYS A 367 -2.65 4.23 6.81
CA CYS A 367 -2.21 3.44 7.96
C CYS A 367 -2.14 4.24 9.27
N ILE A 368 -2.10 5.57 9.21
CA ILE A 368 -2.06 6.43 10.39
C ILE A 368 -2.86 7.70 10.16
N ARG A 369 -3.70 8.05 11.13
CA ARG A 369 -4.39 9.35 11.21
C ARG A 369 -4.12 9.91 12.59
N TYR A 370 -3.87 11.20 12.68
CA TYR A 370 -3.67 11.89 13.96
C TYR A 370 -4.62 13.07 14.13
N GLU A 371 -5.53 13.30 13.18
CA GLU A 371 -6.57 14.34 13.23
C GLU A 371 -7.91 13.81 12.66
N PRO A 372 -9.05 14.08 13.33
CA PRO A 372 -9.14 14.67 14.67
C PRO A 372 -8.60 13.74 15.77
N ASP A 373 -8.59 12.43 15.52
CA ASP A 373 -8.19 11.40 16.48
C ASP A 373 -6.93 10.66 16.03
N PHE A 374 -6.19 10.15 17.02
CA PHE A 374 -5.05 9.27 16.78
C PHE A 374 -5.49 7.84 16.54
N GLU A 375 -5.37 7.39 15.30
CA GLU A 375 -5.76 6.06 14.85
C GLU A 375 -4.64 5.39 14.05
N LEU A 376 -4.39 4.12 14.34
CA LEU A 376 -3.42 3.28 13.63
C LEU A 376 -4.08 2.07 12.99
N TYR A 377 -3.66 1.77 11.76
CA TYR A 377 -4.18 0.69 10.94
C TYR A 377 -3.06 -0.17 10.31
N PRO A 378 -2.07 -0.69 11.08
CA PRO A 378 -0.98 -1.51 10.54
C PRO A 378 -1.47 -2.78 9.82
N GLN A 379 -2.62 -3.32 10.21
CA GLN A 379 -3.24 -4.47 9.54
C GLN A 379 -3.57 -4.20 8.06
N THR A 380 -3.82 -2.94 7.69
CA THR A 380 -4.06 -2.55 6.29
C THR A 380 -2.80 -2.76 5.46
N LEU A 381 -1.62 -2.46 6.01
CA LEU A 381 -0.34 -2.72 5.36
C LEU A 381 -0.04 -4.23 5.25
N CYS A 382 -0.34 -5.01 6.30
CA CYS A 382 -0.25 -6.48 6.24
C CYS A 382 -1.14 -7.06 5.13
N HIS A 383 -2.39 -6.58 5.02
CA HIS A 383 -3.32 -7.01 3.97
C HIS A 383 -2.85 -6.58 2.56
N PHE A 384 -2.35 -5.35 2.43
CA PHE A 384 -1.77 -4.84 1.20
C PHE A 384 -0.64 -5.75 0.69
N LEU A 385 0.30 -6.13 1.56
CA LEU A 385 1.39 -7.05 1.21
C LEU A 385 0.89 -8.42 0.78
N GLY A 386 -0.09 -8.98 1.50
CA GLY A 386 -0.73 -10.23 1.12
C GLY A 386 -1.34 -10.18 -0.28
N ARG A 387 -2.06 -9.09 -0.61
CA ARG A 387 -2.65 -8.86 -1.94
C ARG A 387 -1.60 -8.67 -3.03
N LEU A 388 -0.56 -7.89 -2.75
CA LEU A 388 0.56 -7.67 -3.68
C LEU A 388 1.18 -9.01 -4.07
N CYS A 389 1.56 -9.82 -3.08
CA CYS A 389 2.16 -11.12 -3.32
C CYS A 389 1.22 -12.09 -4.05
N GLN A 390 -0.09 -12.01 -3.78
CA GLN A 390 -1.09 -12.82 -4.49
C GLN A 390 -1.15 -12.45 -5.98
N LYS A 391 -1.25 -11.15 -6.29
CA LYS A 391 -1.30 -10.65 -7.66
C LYS A 391 0.02 -10.87 -8.40
N PHE A 392 1.15 -10.64 -7.74
CA PHE A 392 2.46 -10.94 -8.30
C PHE A 392 2.66 -12.44 -8.59
N SER A 393 2.23 -13.32 -7.68
CA SER A 393 2.28 -14.77 -7.93
C SER A 393 1.45 -15.20 -9.14
N ALA A 394 0.26 -14.59 -9.35
CA ALA A 394 -0.56 -14.85 -10.51
C ALA A 394 0.09 -14.34 -11.81
N TYR A 395 0.65 -13.13 -11.77
CA TYR A 395 1.42 -12.53 -12.87
C TYR A 395 2.63 -13.41 -13.24
N TYR A 396 3.46 -13.78 -12.27
CA TYR A 396 4.68 -14.58 -12.49
C TYR A 396 4.39 -15.95 -13.12
N ARG A 397 3.25 -16.57 -12.78
CA ARG A 397 2.84 -17.84 -13.39
C ARG A 397 2.53 -17.71 -14.89
N ARG A 398 2.03 -16.55 -15.33
CA ARG A 398 1.55 -16.32 -16.70
C ARG A 398 2.58 -15.63 -17.58
N ILE A 399 3.32 -14.68 -17.02
CA ILE A 399 4.20 -13.78 -17.76
C ILE A 399 5.66 -14.14 -17.51
N ARG A 400 6.37 -14.47 -18.59
CA ARG A 400 7.82 -14.69 -18.55
C ARG A 400 8.52 -13.33 -18.49
N VAL A 401 9.25 -13.10 -17.40
CA VAL A 401 10.05 -11.88 -17.21
C VAL A 401 11.34 -11.95 -18.03
N LEU A 402 12.12 -13.02 -17.83
CA LEU A 402 13.35 -13.27 -18.58
C LEU A 402 13.02 -14.14 -19.79
N THR A 403 13.33 -13.62 -20.97
CA THR A 403 13.11 -14.31 -22.23
C THR A 403 14.44 -14.53 -22.93
N GLU A 404 14.67 -15.75 -23.43
CA GLU A 404 15.91 -16.13 -24.12
C GLU A 404 15.82 -15.90 -25.66
N GLY A 405 14.75 -15.25 -26.14
CA GLY A 405 14.56 -14.92 -27.56
C GLY A 405 15.20 -13.60 -27.98
N GLY A 406 15.43 -13.44 -29.29
CA GLY A 406 16.26 -12.38 -29.89
C GLY A 406 15.87 -10.92 -29.58
N ASN A 407 16.66 -9.98 -30.12
CA ASN A 407 16.70 -8.54 -29.78
C ASN A 407 15.34 -7.84 -29.57
N HIS A 408 14.27 -8.26 -30.24
CA HIS A 408 12.92 -7.70 -30.11
C HIS A 408 12.27 -7.91 -28.72
N GLN A 409 12.76 -8.84 -27.90
CA GLN A 409 12.20 -9.13 -26.57
C GLN A 409 12.89 -8.34 -25.44
N VAL A 410 14.02 -7.69 -25.76
CA VAL A 410 14.81 -6.89 -24.81
C VAL A 410 14.02 -5.73 -24.19
N PRO A 411 13.20 -4.96 -24.94
CA PRO A 411 12.44 -3.86 -24.35
C PRO A 411 11.46 -4.34 -23.27
N ALA A 412 10.68 -5.39 -23.56
CA ALA A 412 9.72 -5.97 -22.62
C ALA A 412 10.41 -6.57 -21.39
N MET A 413 11.51 -7.29 -21.57
CA MET A 413 12.32 -7.81 -20.46
C MET A 413 12.81 -6.67 -19.55
N THR A 414 13.34 -5.60 -20.14
CA THR A 414 13.87 -4.45 -19.42
C THR A 414 12.78 -3.73 -18.62
N ALA A 415 11.63 -3.45 -19.25
CA ALA A 415 10.50 -2.82 -18.57
C ALA A 415 9.97 -3.67 -17.41
N ARG A 416 9.87 -4.99 -17.61
CA ARG A 416 9.44 -5.94 -16.55
C ARG A 416 10.45 -6.03 -15.41
N LEU A 417 11.75 -5.98 -15.69
CA LEU A 417 12.77 -5.93 -14.64
C LEU A 417 12.59 -4.68 -13.76
N TYR A 418 12.35 -3.51 -14.36
CA TYR A 418 12.07 -2.30 -13.59
C TYR A 418 10.75 -2.35 -12.81
N LEU A 419 9.70 -2.97 -13.36
CA LEU A 419 8.48 -3.28 -12.61
C LEU A 419 8.81 -4.13 -11.37
N LEU A 420 9.59 -5.19 -11.53
CA LEU A 420 10.01 -6.05 -10.43
C LEU A 420 10.86 -5.31 -9.39
N LYS A 421 11.75 -4.41 -9.82
CA LYS A 421 12.54 -3.56 -8.92
C LYS A 421 11.64 -2.70 -8.04
N ALA A 422 10.68 -2.00 -8.63
CA ALA A 422 9.74 -1.17 -7.89
C ALA A 422 8.91 -2.01 -6.89
N LEU A 423 8.41 -3.18 -7.30
CA LEU A 423 7.67 -4.07 -6.40
C LEU A 423 8.54 -4.62 -5.25
N ASP A 424 9.80 -4.97 -5.51
CA ASP A 424 10.76 -5.42 -4.50
C ASP A 424 11.02 -4.33 -3.45
N ASP A 425 11.29 -3.11 -3.90
CA ASP A 425 11.53 -1.97 -3.02
C ASP A 425 10.29 -1.61 -2.18
N ILE A 426 9.08 -1.78 -2.71
CA ILE A 426 7.82 -1.62 -1.97
C ILE A 426 7.67 -2.70 -0.89
N LEU A 427 7.91 -3.97 -1.24
CA LEU A 427 7.84 -5.08 -0.30
C LEU A 427 8.83 -4.89 0.85
N LEU A 428 10.08 -4.55 0.55
CA LEU A 428 11.13 -4.31 1.55
C LEU A 428 10.83 -3.06 2.39
N GLY A 429 10.38 -1.97 1.76
CA GLY A 429 10.00 -0.73 2.44
C GLY A 429 8.85 -0.95 3.42
N ALA A 430 7.81 -1.67 3.01
CA ALA A 430 6.66 -2.00 3.84
C ALA A 430 7.03 -2.93 5.02
N LEU A 431 7.88 -3.95 4.80
CA LEU A 431 8.38 -4.79 5.89
C LEU A 431 9.17 -3.98 6.91
N LYS A 432 10.00 -3.04 6.45
CA LYS A 432 10.72 -2.10 7.32
C LYS A 432 9.76 -1.24 8.15
N VAL A 433 8.67 -0.74 7.55
CA VAL A 433 7.62 -0.01 8.29
C VAL A 433 7.03 -0.86 9.41
N LEU A 434 6.76 -2.15 9.13
CA LEU A 434 6.23 -3.12 10.10
C LEU A 434 7.26 -3.61 11.15
N HIS A 435 8.48 -3.06 11.18
CA HIS A 435 9.59 -3.55 12.01
C HIS A 435 9.95 -5.03 11.78
N ILE A 436 9.77 -5.49 10.54
CA ILE A 436 10.17 -6.83 10.11
C ILE A 436 11.49 -6.73 9.37
N ARG A 437 12.50 -7.47 9.84
CA ARG A 437 13.78 -7.61 9.13
C ARG A 437 13.59 -8.48 7.89
N SER A 438 14.04 -7.99 6.73
CA SER A 438 14.09 -8.81 5.52
C SER A 438 15.22 -9.83 5.61
N VAL A 439 15.00 -11.04 5.10
CA VAL A 439 16.06 -12.03 4.90
C VAL A 439 17.00 -11.54 3.78
N PRO A 440 18.34 -11.67 3.89
CA PRO A 440 19.24 -11.21 2.85
C PRO A 440 19.01 -11.94 1.51
N SER A 441 19.07 -11.19 0.41
CA SER A 441 18.72 -11.63 -0.95
C SER A 441 19.49 -12.84 -1.48
N GLY A 442 20.63 -13.16 -0.86
CA GLY A 442 21.50 -14.29 -1.24
C GLY A 442 21.02 -15.67 -0.78
N PHE A 443 20.05 -15.74 0.14
CA PHE A 443 19.67 -16.98 0.83
C PHE A 443 18.22 -17.42 0.59
N TYR A 444 17.57 -16.79 -0.36
CA TYR A 444 16.27 -17.21 -0.85
C TYR A 444 16.46 -18.36 -1.86
N MET A 445 16.67 -19.59 -1.37
CA MET A 445 16.70 -20.80 -2.18
C MET A 445 15.57 -21.75 -1.80
#